data_AF-A0A382WYS3-F1
#
_entry.id   AF-A0A382WYS3-F1
#
_cell.length_a   1.000
_cell.length_b   1.000
_cell.length_c   1.000
_cell.angle_alpha   90.00
_cell.angle_beta   90.00
_cell.angle_gamma   90.00
#
_symmetry.space_group_name_H-M   'P 1'
#
loop_
_entity.id
_entity.type
_entity.pdbx_description
1 polymer ?
#
loop_
_entity_poly.entity_id
_entity_poly.type
_entity_poly.pdbx_seq_one_letter_code
_entity_poly.pdbx_strand_id
1 'polypeptide(L)'
;MQIHVQRGEDELGTFTLEELEQSLTEGRLKESDLGWHEGMKTWIPLSQLCEQLETKPESKSPAKENSDEKSLPALGQGRYQRKKFLGEGAVGQVWLAYDTQLERSVALKLLHQDNTDQVAGLKGLKDEVQKSLELTHPNIIRAYDLVEPPQEAAFITMEFVEGEVLSDKLKQQPEGRFEWPDLEPYILNLCDAL
;
A
#
# COMPACT_ATOMS: atom_id res chain seq x y z
N MET A 1 6.06 27.02 15.16
CA MET A 1 7.05 25.93 15.28
C MET A 1 8.40 26.50 14.87
N GLN A 2 9.49 26.15 15.55
CA GLN A 2 10.84 26.66 15.28
C GLN A 2 11.67 25.59 14.56
N ILE A 3 12.19 25.92 13.38
CA ILE A 3 12.94 25.02 12.50
C ILE A 3 14.39 25.50 12.45
N HIS A 4 15.30 24.68 12.94
CA HIS A 4 16.74 24.90 12.79
C HIS A 4 17.17 24.49 11.40
N VAL A 5 18.02 25.30 10.74
CA VAL A 5 18.49 25.06 9.37
C VAL A 5 20.01 25.12 9.31
N GLN A 6 20.62 24.18 8.60
CA GLN A 6 22.06 24.13 8.35
C GLN A 6 22.36 23.74 6.90
N ARG A 7 23.52 24.15 6.39
CA ARG A 7 24.01 23.79 5.06
C ARG A 7 25.38 23.13 5.20
N GLY A 8 25.41 21.80 5.05
CA GLY A 8 26.61 21.03 5.38
C GLY A 8 26.87 21.07 6.88
N GLU A 9 28.02 21.62 7.28
CA GLU A 9 28.40 21.79 8.70
C GLU A 9 28.12 23.23 9.22
N ASP A 10 27.68 24.15 8.35
CA ASP A 10 27.41 25.55 8.71
C ASP A 10 25.96 25.73 9.19
N GLU A 11 25.78 26.19 10.43
CA GLU A 11 24.46 26.50 11.00
C GLU A 11 23.95 27.85 10.48
N LEU A 12 22.81 27.85 9.80
CA LEU A 12 22.20 29.04 9.18
C LEU A 12 21.20 29.75 10.11
N GLY A 13 20.85 29.11 11.23
CA GLY A 13 19.99 29.67 12.28
C GLY A 13 18.64 28.99 12.39
N THR A 14 17.73 29.61 13.12
CA THR A 14 16.37 29.10 13.39
C THR A 14 15.33 29.98 12.70
N PHE A 15 14.35 29.35 12.05
CA PHE A 15 13.33 29.97 11.22
C PHE A 15 11.94 29.44 11.61
N THR A 16 10.93 30.27 11.45
CA THR A 16 9.53 29.82 11.43
C THR A 16 9.14 29.30 10.04
N LEU A 17 7.99 28.61 9.92
CA LEU A 17 7.54 28.04 8.65
C LEU A 17 7.40 29.11 7.54
N GLU A 18 6.78 30.24 7.87
CA GLU A 18 6.59 31.36 6.94
C GLU A 18 7.94 31.98 6.50
N GLU A 19 8.89 32.15 7.43
CA GLU A 19 10.23 32.68 7.12
C GLU A 19 11.04 31.73 6.24
N LEU A 20 10.82 30.42 6.38
CA LEU A 20 11.51 29.38 5.63
C LEU A 20 11.01 29.34 4.18
N GLU A 21 9.70 29.39 3.96
CA GLU A 21 9.09 29.50 2.63
C GLU A 21 9.51 30.78 1.90
N GLN A 22 9.52 31.91 2.61
CA GLN A 22 9.98 33.18 2.05
C GLN A 22 11.48 33.12 1.69
N SER A 23 12.31 32.53 2.55
CA SER A 23 13.76 32.44 2.31
C SER A 23 14.13 31.47 1.19
N LEU A 24 13.35 30.42 0.96
CA LEU A 24 13.47 29.53 -0.21
C LEU A 24 13.08 30.27 -1.50
N THR A 25 11.98 31.03 -1.47
CA THR A 25 11.51 31.83 -2.62
C THR A 25 12.50 32.93 -3.00
N GLU A 26 13.11 33.57 -2.01
CA GLU A 26 14.17 34.57 -2.21
C GLU A 26 15.53 33.95 -2.57
N GLY A 27 15.65 32.61 -2.56
CA GLY A 27 16.87 31.87 -2.92
C GLY A 27 18.00 31.96 -1.88
N ARG A 28 17.71 32.41 -0.65
CA ARG A 28 18.69 32.47 0.46
C ARG A 28 18.94 31.07 1.02
N LEU A 29 17.87 30.30 1.17
CA LEU A 29 17.90 28.89 1.51
C LEU A 29 17.73 28.05 0.24
N LYS A 30 18.27 26.83 0.27
CA LYS A 30 18.13 25.83 -0.79
C LYS A 30 17.28 24.70 -0.28
N GLU A 31 16.53 24.07 -1.18
CA GLU A 31 15.76 22.85 -0.89
C GLU A 31 16.63 21.71 -0.34
N SER A 32 17.92 21.69 -0.70
CA SER A 32 18.91 20.74 -0.20
C SER A 32 19.48 21.07 1.19
N ASP A 33 19.18 22.25 1.74
CA ASP A 33 19.61 22.60 3.10
C ASP A 33 18.88 21.71 4.10
N LEU A 34 19.50 21.41 5.23
CA LEU A 34 18.95 20.48 6.20
C LEU A 34 18.18 21.24 7.28
N GLY A 35 16.92 20.88 7.48
CA GLY A 35 16.06 21.39 8.53
C GLY A 35 15.79 20.34 9.61
N TRP A 36 15.61 20.83 10.83
CA TRP A 36 15.19 20.03 11.97
C TRP A 36 14.31 20.87 12.90
N HIS A 37 13.24 20.27 13.43
CA HIS A 37 12.48 20.87 14.51
C HIS A 37 12.30 19.90 15.68
N GLU A 38 11.92 20.45 16.82
CA GLU A 38 11.66 19.68 18.04
C GLU A 38 10.61 18.57 17.76
N GLY A 39 10.99 17.32 18.05
CA GLY A 39 10.19 16.13 17.76
C GLY A 39 10.72 15.25 16.62
N MET A 40 11.68 15.72 15.83
CA MET A 40 12.29 14.93 14.76
C MET A 40 13.51 14.12 15.23
N LYS A 41 13.69 12.92 14.68
CA LYS A 41 14.83 12.05 15.02
C LYS A 41 16.12 12.40 14.27
N THR A 42 16.01 13.06 13.12
CA THR A 42 17.16 13.41 12.27
C THR A 42 16.87 14.69 11.50
N TRP A 43 17.94 15.37 11.08
CA TRP A 43 17.88 16.44 10.11
C TRP A 43 17.48 15.89 8.74
N ILE A 44 16.59 16.58 8.03
CA ILE A 44 16.14 16.21 6.69
C ILE A 44 16.19 17.42 5.75
N PRO A 45 16.27 17.26 4.43
CA PRO A 45 16.23 18.37 3.50
C PRO A 45 14.98 19.25 3.67
N LEU A 46 15.13 20.56 3.45
CA LEU A 46 14.03 21.53 3.57
C LEU A 46 12.87 21.23 2.63
N SER A 47 13.13 20.68 1.44
CA SER A 47 12.06 20.21 0.54
C SER A 47 11.15 19.18 1.21
N GLN A 48 11.75 18.20 1.88
CA GLN A 48 11.02 17.14 2.57
C GLN A 48 10.35 17.66 3.86
N LEU A 49 11.00 18.61 4.54
CA LEU A 49 10.46 19.21 5.75
C LEU A 49 9.21 20.05 5.47
N CYS A 50 9.23 20.89 4.43
CA CYS A 50 8.06 21.66 4.00
C CYS A 50 6.91 20.74 3.61
N GLU A 51 7.18 19.71 2.80
CA GLU A 51 6.17 18.73 2.38
C GLU A 51 5.50 18.02 3.57
N GLN A 52 6.27 17.67 4.62
CA GLN A 52 5.71 17.07 5.83
C GLN A 52 4.81 18.03 6.61
N LEU A 53 5.11 19.32 6.59
CA LEU A 53 4.37 20.34 7.33
C LEU A 53 3.12 20.83 6.57
N GLU A 54 3.12 20.70 5.24
CA GLU A 54 1.98 20.98 4.37
C GLU A 54 0.87 19.90 4.42
N THR A 55 1.14 18.69 4.95
CA THR A 55 0.18 17.56 4.97
C THR A 55 -0.83 17.56 6.13
N LYS A 56 -1.49 18.70 6.40
CA LYS A 56 -2.82 18.74 7.05
C LYS A 56 -3.83 19.43 6.11
N PRO A 57 -5.05 18.89 5.99
CA PRO A 57 -5.64 18.50 4.73
C PRO A 57 -6.25 19.68 3.96
N GLU A 58 -6.14 19.65 2.64
CA GLU A 58 -7.31 19.70 1.75
C GLU A 58 -6.95 19.37 0.30
N SER A 59 -7.53 18.26 -0.18
CA SER A 59 -8.14 18.12 -1.52
C SER A 59 -7.45 18.80 -2.72
N LYS A 60 -6.70 18.00 -3.50
CA LYS A 60 -6.95 17.71 -4.93
C LYS A 60 -5.73 17.03 -5.59
N SER A 61 -5.99 15.91 -6.26
CA SER A 61 -5.12 15.35 -7.32
C SER A 61 -5.07 16.30 -8.54
N PRO A 62 -4.17 16.16 -9.54
CA PRO A 62 -3.20 15.07 -9.76
C PRO A 62 -1.77 15.47 -10.24
N ALA A 63 -0.89 14.46 -10.20
CA ALA A 63 0.32 14.24 -11.01
C ALA A 63 1.54 15.18 -10.90
N LYS A 64 2.64 14.69 -10.29
CA LYS A 64 3.89 14.30 -11.00
C LYS A 64 4.94 13.64 -10.08
N GLU A 65 5.29 12.43 -10.50
CA GLU A 65 6.52 11.62 -10.40
C GLU A 65 7.76 12.04 -9.58
N ASN A 66 8.34 10.98 -8.98
CA ASN A 66 9.73 10.71 -8.54
C ASN A 66 10.08 11.09 -7.08
N SER A 67 10.73 10.26 -6.25
CA SER A 67 11.55 9.05 -6.49
C SER A 67 11.81 8.29 -5.17
N ASP A 68 12.14 6.98 -5.29
CA ASP A 68 12.69 6.07 -4.26
C ASP A 68 11.72 5.27 -3.38
N GLU A 69 10.62 4.79 -3.96
CA GLU A 69 10.09 3.48 -3.56
C GLU A 69 10.89 2.40 -4.29
N LYS A 70 11.62 1.55 -3.55
CA LYS A 70 12.27 0.36 -4.10
C LYS A 70 11.23 -0.40 -4.92
N SER A 71 11.30 -0.30 -6.25
CA SER A 71 10.27 -0.82 -7.14
C SER A 71 10.13 -2.32 -6.89
N LEU A 72 8.97 -2.75 -6.39
CA LEU A 72 8.75 -4.16 -6.13
C LEU A 72 8.89 -4.92 -7.46
N PRO A 73 9.59 -6.08 -7.49
CA PRO A 73 9.73 -6.83 -8.73
C PRO A 73 8.36 -7.12 -9.33
N ALA A 74 8.20 -6.81 -10.61
CA ALA A 74 7.00 -7.20 -11.35
C ALA A 74 6.92 -8.73 -11.47
N LEU A 75 5.71 -9.24 -11.67
CA LEU A 75 5.41 -10.67 -11.78
C LEU A 75 4.76 -10.97 -13.13
N GLY A 76 4.80 -12.24 -13.54
CA GLY A 76 4.26 -12.70 -14.82
C GLY A 76 5.01 -12.06 -15.98
N GLN A 77 6.35 -12.13 -15.98
CA GLN A 77 7.21 -11.56 -17.02
C GLN A 77 7.00 -10.04 -17.20
N GLY A 78 6.75 -9.33 -16.10
CA GLY A 78 6.56 -7.88 -16.11
C GLY A 78 5.12 -7.40 -16.31
N ARG A 79 4.16 -8.32 -16.57
CA ARG A 79 2.75 -7.96 -16.76
C ARG A 79 2.14 -7.31 -15.52
N TYR A 80 2.41 -7.87 -14.34
CA TYR A 80 1.77 -7.43 -13.10
C TYR A 80 2.73 -6.59 -12.28
N GLN A 81 2.49 -5.29 -12.25
CA GLN A 81 3.28 -4.35 -11.45
C GLN A 81 2.77 -4.34 -10.02
N ARG A 82 3.49 -4.96 -9.08
CA ARG A 82 3.14 -4.91 -7.66
C ARG A 82 3.18 -3.47 -7.14
N LYS A 83 2.17 -3.12 -6.34
CA LYS A 83 2.00 -1.77 -5.77
C LYS A 83 2.03 -1.81 -4.25
N LYS A 84 1.18 -2.62 -3.62
CA LYS A 84 0.99 -2.60 -2.16
C LYS A 84 0.76 -3.99 -1.59
N PHE A 85 1.33 -4.29 -0.43
CA PHE A 85 1.00 -5.50 0.32
C PHE A 85 -0.40 -5.35 0.95
N LEU A 86 -1.27 -6.34 0.75
CA LEU A 86 -2.64 -6.33 1.27
C LEU A 86 -2.80 -7.20 2.51
N GLY A 87 -2.02 -8.28 2.62
CA GLY A 87 -2.07 -9.15 3.79
C GLY A 87 -1.37 -10.48 3.56
N GLU A 88 -1.27 -11.26 4.63
CA GLU A 88 -0.70 -12.60 4.61
C GLU A 88 -1.62 -13.54 5.40
N GLY A 89 -1.88 -14.70 4.83
CA GLY A 89 -2.61 -15.79 5.45
C GLY A 89 -1.76 -17.05 5.50
N ALA A 90 -2.34 -18.13 6.01
CA ALA A 90 -1.65 -19.41 6.19
C ALA A 90 -1.04 -19.99 4.89
N VAL A 91 -1.65 -19.68 3.74
CA VAL A 91 -1.28 -20.26 2.44
C VAL A 91 -0.34 -19.36 1.65
N GLY A 92 -0.36 -18.04 1.91
CA GLY A 92 0.23 -17.09 0.98
C GLY A 92 0.16 -15.64 1.39
N GLN A 93 0.86 -14.82 0.62
CA GLN A 93 0.81 -13.36 0.66
C GLN A 93 -0.10 -12.82 -0.44
N VAL A 94 -0.80 -11.73 -0.16
CA VAL A 94 -1.68 -11.04 -1.10
C VAL A 94 -1.16 -9.64 -1.36
N TRP A 95 -1.04 -9.28 -2.64
CA TRP A 95 -0.53 -7.99 -3.09
C TRP A 95 -1.51 -7.33 -4.05
N LEU A 96 -1.70 -6.02 -3.92
CA LEU A 96 -2.25 -5.18 -4.96
C LEU A 96 -1.22 -5.06 -6.09
N ALA A 97 -1.67 -5.27 -7.31
CA ALA A 97 -0.88 -5.04 -8.51
C ALA A 97 -1.72 -4.37 -9.60
N TYR A 98 -1.04 -3.75 -10.55
CA TYR A 98 -1.62 -3.25 -11.77
C TYR A 98 -1.33 -4.23 -12.92
N ASP A 99 -2.37 -4.78 -13.53
CA ASP A 99 -2.27 -5.59 -14.75
C ASP A 99 -2.09 -4.65 -15.95
N THR A 100 -0.88 -4.60 -16.49
CA THR A 100 -0.53 -3.70 -17.60
C THR A 100 -1.17 -4.07 -18.93
N GLN A 101 -1.63 -5.31 -19.11
CA GLN A 101 -2.29 -5.74 -20.35
C GLN A 101 -3.78 -5.42 -20.35
N LEU A 102 -4.42 -5.55 -19.18
CA LEU A 102 -5.86 -5.28 -19.02
C LEU A 102 -6.14 -3.90 -18.40
N GLU A 103 -5.09 -3.14 -18.11
CA GLU A 103 -5.13 -1.77 -17.59
C GLU A 103 -5.98 -1.62 -16.32
N ARG A 104 -5.91 -2.59 -15.40
CA ARG A 104 -6.73 -2.62 -14.19
C ARG A 104 -5.97 -3.05 -12.94
N SER A 105 -6.45 -2.63 -11.77
CA SER A 105 -5.99 -3.14 -10.48
C SER A 105 -6.49 -4.57 -10.25
N VAL A 106 -5.60 -5.42 -9.73
CA VAL A 106 -5.89 -6.81 -9.37
C VAL A 106 -5.20 -7.15 -8.06
N ALA A 107 -5.74 -8.14 -7.34
CA ALA A 107 -5.04 -8.76 -6.22
C ALA A 107 -4.29 -10.01 -6.72
N LEU A 108 -3.07 -10.20 -6.22
CA LEU A 108 -2.21 -11.34 -6.51
C LEU A 108 -2.00 -12.15 -5.24
N LYS A 109 -2.44 -13.41 -5.22
CA LYS A 109 -2.15 -14.34 -4.13
C LYS A 109 -0.95 -15.21 -4.50
N LEU A 110 0.16 -15.02 -3.78
CA LEU A 110 1.41 -15.77 -3.93
C LEU A 110 1.56 -16.78 -2.81
N LEU A 111 2.03 -17.99 -3.11
CA LEU A 111 2.40 -18.96 -2.08
C LEU A 111 3.71 -18.57 -1.38
N HIS A 112 3.86 -18.97 -0.13
CA HIS A 112 5.13 -18.89 0.59
C HIS A 112 6.21 -19.70 -0.12
N GLN A 113 7.41 -19.11 -0.24
CA GLN A 113 8.57 -19.79 -0.84
C GLN A 113 9.03 -21.00 -0.01
N ASP A 114 8.73 -20.99 1.30
CA ASP A 114 9.11 -22.02 2.27
C ASP A 114 8.14 -23.21 2.33
N ASN A 115 7.09 -23.24 1.50
CA ASN A 115 6.31 -24.46 1.33
C ASN A 115 7.20 -25.50 0.66
N THR A 116 7.76 -26.39 1.49
CA THR A 116 8.73 -27.44 1.17
C THR A 116 8.25 -28.44 0.11
N ASP A 117 6.99 -28.33 -0.31
CA ASP A 117 6.37 -29.16 -1.31
C ASP A 117 5.62 -28.29 -2.34
N GLN A 118 6.38 -27.62 -3.23
CA GLN A 118 5.83 -26.75 -4.29
C GLN A 118 4.72 -27.45 -5.10
N VAL A 119 4.81 -28.76 -5.30
CA VAL A 119 3.82 -29.55 -6.04
C VAL A 119 2.49 -29.61 -5.28
N ALA A 120 2.53 -29.82 -3.96
CA ALA A 120 1.32 -29.84 -3.13
C ALA A 120 0.69 -28.45 -3.03
N GLY A 121 1.51 -27.39 -2.90
CA GLY A 121 1.04 -26.00 -2.92
C GLY A 121 0.37 -25.61 -4.25
N LEU A 122 0.98 -25.97 -5.37
CA LEU A 122 0.42 -25.75 -6.71
C LEU A 122 -0.92 -26.47 -6.91
N LYS A 123 -1.03 -27.72 -6.44
CA LYS A 123 -2.30 -28.45 -6.47
C LYS A 123 -3.37 -27.74 -5.64
N GLY A 124 -3.01 -27.27 -4.44
CA GLY A 124 -3.92 -26.48 -3.59
C GLY A 124 -4.41 -25.20 -4.27
N LEU A 125 -3.53 -24.44 -4.94
CA LEU A 125 -3.92 -23.27 -5.73
C LEU A 125 -4.87 -23.64 -6.88
N LYS A 126 -4.57 -24.72 -7.61
CA LYS A 126 -5.42 -25.20 -8.72
C LYS A 126 -6.82 -25.53 -8.22
N ASP A 127 -6.90 -26.29 -7.13
CA ASP A 127 -8.17 -26.65 -6.51
C ASP A 127 -8.94 -25.41 -6.01
N GLU A 128 -8.24 -24.41 -5.46
CA GLU A 128 -8.84 -23.14 -5.00
C GLU A 128 -9.40 -22.32 -6.18
N VAL A 129 -8.63 -22.17 -7.26
CA VAL A 129 -9.09 -21.45 -8.46
C VAL A 129 -10.27 -22.16 -9.10
N GLN A 130 -10.21 -23.48 -9.26
CA GLN A 130 -11.32 -24.24 -9.87
C GLN A 130 -12.62 -24.06 -9.10
N LYS A 131 -12.58 -24.20 -7.77
CA LYS A 131 -13.75 -23.98 -6.92
C LYS A 131 -14.24 -22.53 -6.98
N SER A 132 -13.32 -21.56 -6.97
CA SER A 132 -13.68 -20.14 -7.02
C SER A 132 -14.30 -19.75 -8.37
N LEU A 133 -13.87 -20.36 -9.48
CA LEU A 133 -14.42 -20.10 -10.82
C LEU A 133 -15.87 -20.61 -10.97
N GLU A 134 -16.26 -21.64 -10.23
CA GLU A 134 -17.64 -22.15 -10.19
C GLU A 134 -18.58 -21.26 -9.36
N LEU A 135 -18.03 -20.38 -8.51
CA LEU A 135 -18.78 -19.49 -7.65
C LEU A 135 -18.88 -18.10 -8.28
N THR A 136 -20.10 -17.56 -8.38
CA THR A 136 -20.34 -16.19 -8.80
C THR A 136 -21.38 -15.57 -7.89
N HIS A 137 -20.93 -14.67 -7.01
CA HIS A 137 -21.79 -13.97 -6.05
C HIS A 137 -21.19 -12.59 -5.73
N PRO A 138 -21.99 -11.52 -5.54
CA PRO A 138 -21.48 -10.18 -5.22
C PRO A 138 -20.66 -10.11 -3.92
N ASN A 139 -20.81 -11.09 -3.02
CA ASN A 139 -20.06 -11.16 -1.76
C ASN A 139 -18.94 -12.22 -1.76
N ILE A 140 -18.60 -12.78 -2.92
CA ILE A 140 -17.49 -13.72 -3.10
C ILE A 140 -16.49 -13.11 -4.08
N ILE A 141 -15.23 -13.00 -3.66
CA ILE A 141 -14.13 -12.53 -4.51
C ILE A 141 -13.99 -13.45 -5.71
N ARG A 142 -13.97 -12.86 -6.90
CA ARG A 142 -13.77 -13.61 -8.14
C ARG A 142 -12.28 -13.86 -8.40
N ALA A 143 -11.89 -15.14 -8.47
CA ALA A 143 -10.63 -15.51 -9.09
C ALA A 143 -10.72 -15.32 -10.62
N TYR A 144 -9.66 -14.80 -11.22
CA TYR A 144 -9.56 -14.61 -12.67
C TYR A 144 -8.76 -15.72 -13.34
N ASP A 145 -7.56 -16.01 -12.82
CA ASP A 145 -6.67 -16.99 -13.45
C ASP A 145 -5.57 -17.47 -12.48
N LEU A 146 -5.03 -18.66 -12.76
CA LEU A 146 -3.79 -19.17 -12.18
C LEU A 146 -2.66 -18.94 -13.17
N VAL A 147 -1.68 -18.12 -12.78
CA VAL A 147 -0.52 -17.82 -13.61
C VAL A 147 0.67 -18.65 -13.14
N GLU A 148 1.29 -19.38 -14.07
CA GLU A 148 2.49 -20.21 -13.85
C GLU A 148 3.64 -19.71 -14.77
N PRO A 149 4.30 -18.58 -14.47
CA PRO A 149 5.35 -18.06 -15.33
C PRO A 149 6.63 -18.90 -15.21
N PRO A 150 7.41 -19.07 -16.30
CA PRO A 150 8.71 -19.71 -16.21
C PRO A 150 9.63 -18.98 -15.23
N GLN A 151 10.31 -19.73 -14.35
CA GLN A 151 11.27 -19.20 -13.37
C GLN A 151 10.68 -18.27 -12.29
N GLU A 152 9.35 -18.14 -12.21
CA GLU A 152 8.66 -17.42 -11.14
C GLU A 152 7.75 -18.38 -10.36
N ALA A 153 7.43 -18.03 -9.12
CA ALA A 153 6.41 -18.76 -8.37
C ALA A 153 5.03 -18.54 -9.00
N ALA A 154 4.20 -19.58 -9.02
CA ALA A 154 2.82 -19.43 -9.46
C ALA A 154 2.01 -18.54 -8.51
N PHE A 155 1.01 -17.86 -9.06
CA PHE A 155 0.13 -16.98 -8.30
C PHE A 155 -1.27 -16.95 -8.90
N ILE A 156 -2.25 -16.61 -8.08
CA ILE A 156 -3.63 -16.39 -8.52
C ILE A 156 -3.85 -14.91 -8.72
N THR A 157 -4.44 -14.56 -9.86
CA THR A 157 -5.00 -13.23 -10.11
C THR A 157 -6.46 -13.23 -9.71
N MET A 158 -6.89 -12.20 -8.98
CA MET A 158 -8.27 -12.11 -8.50
C MET A 158 -8.72 -10.65 -8.42
N GLU A 159 -10.03 -10.48 -8.24
CA GLU A 159 -10.65 -9.18 -8.03
C GLU A 159 -9.99 -8.44 -6.86
N PHE A 160 -9.67 -7.17 -7.10
CA PHE A 160 -9.27 -6.26 -6.04
C PHE A 160 -10.50 -5.50 -5.57
N VAL A 161 -10.80 -5.61 -4.27
CA VAL A 161 -11.88 -4.84 -3.64
C VAL A 161 -11.27 -3.65 -2.93
N GLU A 162 -11.68 -2.46 -3.37
CA GLU A 162 -11.37 -1.21 -2.67
C GLU A 162 -12.16 -1.14 -1.37
N GLY A 163 -11.44 -1.06 -0.26
CA GLY A 163 -12.06 -1.02 1.05
C GLY A 163 -11.06 -1.36 2.15
N GLU A 164 -11.61 -1.57 3.33
CA GLU A 164 -10.86 -1.89 4.53
C GLU A 164 -11.16 -3.31 5.00
N VAL A 165 -10.14 -4.02 5.48
CA VAL A 165 -10.31 -5.35 6.04
C VAL A 165 -11.15 -5.24 7.31
N LEU A 166 -12.15 -6.11 7.47
CA LEU A 166 -13.07 -6.06 8.61
C LEU A 166 -12.34 -6.18 9.97
N SER A 167 -11.20 -6.88 10.02
CA SER A 167 -10.34 -6.98 11.20
C SER A 167 -9.67 -5.65 11.58
N ASP A 168 -9.35 -4.80 10.62
CA ASP A 168 -8.80 -3.47 10.87
C ASP A 168 -9.91 -2.51 11.31
N LYS A 169 -11.10 -2.61 10.70
CA LYS A 169 -12.30 -1.93 11.20
C LYS A 169 -12.65 -2.30 12.64
N LEU A 170 -12.48 -3.58 13.01
CA LEU A 170 -12.72 -4.05 14.38
C LEU A 170 -11.78 -3.37 15.38
N LYS A 171 -10.50 -3.20 15.03
CA LYS A 171 -9.51 -2.51 15.89
C LYS A 171 -9.85 -1.04 16.11
N GLN A 172 -10.60 -0.43 15.20
CA GLN A 172 -11.05 0.95 15.30
C GLN A 172 -12.33 1.11 16.13
N GLN A 173 -13.02 0.01 16.45
CA GLN A 173 -14.23 0.08 17.25
C GLN A 173 -13.94 0.35 18.72
N PRO A 174 -14.83 1.07 19.43
CA PRO A 174 -14.79 1.16 20.89
C PRO A 174 -14.76 -0.23 21.52
N GLU A 175 -13.86 -0.45 22.47
CA GLU A 175 -13.67 -1.73 23.18
C GLU A 175 -13.34 -2.94 22.27
N GLY A 176 -12.99 -2.71 21.00
CA GLY A 176 -12.63 -3.78 20.06
C GLY A 176 -13.80 -4.69 19.68
N ARG A 177 -15.04 -4.17 19.69
CA ARG A 177 -16.25 -4.89 19.30
C ARG A 177 -17.16 -4.02 18.44
N PHE A 178 -17.90 -4.65 17.53
CA PHE A 178 -18.99 -3.96 16.84
C PHE A 178 -20.27 -4.02 17.69
N GLU A 179 -21.05 -2.94 17.67
CA GLU A 179 -22.44 -2.99 18.07
C GLU A 179 -23.27 -3.65 16.95
N TRP A 180 -24.37 -4.31 17.32
CA TRP A 180 -25.17 -5.10 16.37
C TRP A 180 -25.57 -4.32 15.09
N PRO A 181 -26.07 -3.07 15.16
CA PRO A 181 -26.47 -2.32 13.97
C PRO A 181 -25.33 -2.10 12.97
N ASP A 182 -24.09 -2.01 13.45
CA ASP A 182 -22.90 -1.82 12.60
C ASP A 182 -22.39 -3.15 12.03
N LEU A 183 -22.63 -4.26 12.72
CA LEU A 183 -22.21 -5.60 12.32
C LEU A 183 -23.21 -6.30 11.39
N GLU A 184 -24.50 -6.06 11.60
CA GLU A 184 -25.61 -6.72 10.91
C GLU A 184 -25.44 -6.79 9.38
N PRO A 185 -25.08 -5.70 8.68
CA PRO A 185 -24.92 -5.75 7.22
C PRO A 185 -23.80 -6.70 6.77
N TYR A 186 -22.72 -6.80 7.54
CA TYR A 186 -21.60 -7.69 7.22
C TYR A 186 -21.99 -9.16 7.39
N ILE A 187 -22.74 -9.48 8.45
CA ILE A 187 -23.20 -10.84 8.70
C ILE A 187 -24.20 -11.27 7.65
N LEU A 188 -25.15 -10.41 7.28
CA LEU A 188 -26.14 -10.71 6.24
C LEU A 188 -25.46 -10.98 4.89
N ASN A 189 -24.50 -10.13 4.49
CA ASN A 189 -23.74 -10.34 3.25
C ASN A 189 -22.89 -11.63 3.28
N LEU A 190 -22.38 -12.01 4.45
CA LEU A 190 -21.62 -13.26 4.61
C LEU A 190 -22.55 -14.47 4.56
N CYS A 191 -23.73 -14.41 5.18
CA CYS A 191 -24.73 -15.47 5.09
C CYS A 191 -25.30 -15.64 3.68
N ASP A 192 -25.46 -14.55 2.93
CA ASP A 192 -25.91 -14.61 1.52
C ASP A 192 -24.88 -15.29 0.60
N ALA A 193 -23.59 -15.25 0.98
CA ALA A 193 -22.49 -15.83 0.24
C ALA A 193 -22.21 -17.32 0.52
N LEU A 194 -22.66 -17.85 1.67
CA LEU A 194 -22.33 -19.21 2.16
C LEU A 194 -23.40 -20.25 1.79
#